data_AF-A0A3A5V9E3-F1
#
_entry.id   AF-A0A3A5V9E3-F1
#
_cell.length_a   1.000
_cell.length_b   1.000
_cell.length_c   1.000
_cell.angle_alpha   90.00
_cell.angle_beta   90.00
_cell.angle_gamma   90.00
#
_symmetry.space_group_name_H-M   'P 1'
#
loop_
_entity.id
_entity.type
_entity.pdbx_description
1 polymer ?
#
loop_
_entity_poly.entity_id
_entity_poly.type
_entity_poly.pdbx_seq_one_letter_code
_entity_poly.pdbx_strand_id
1 'polypeptide(L)'
;MSSQSESTSDEFSGRLGLIFATIGAAIGTGNIWRFPRMVGANGGGSFLVPWLIFLFVWSVPLIIAEFALGKRSRTGTVGTFRIFGGKNMAWMGLWTAWISTAIGFYYAVVTGWCLNYFQTAVRGGLGSEVDTTEVWNSFLESPTDVIFFQAIAVVITMAAIWRGAKAIEKVNVILMVSLFVL
;
A
#
# COMPACT_ATOMS: atom_id res chain seq x y z
N MET A 1 43.77 13.21 -0.41
CA MET A 1 42.45 13.56 -0.97
C MET A 1 41.61 12.30 -1.10
N SER A 2 40.95 11.88 -0.03
CA SER A 2 39.93 10.83 -0.08
C SER A 2 38.66 11.46 -0.63
N SER A 3 38.26 11.08 -1.84
CA SER A 3 36.96 11.41 -2.41
C SER A 3 35.87 10.95 -1.42
N GLN A 4 35.26 11.90 -0.71
CA GLN A 4 33.99 11.68 -0.06
C GLN A 4 33.02 11.28 -1.16
N SER A 5 32.59 10.01 -1.18
CA SER A 5 31.41 9.63 -1.92
C SER A 5 30.27 10.49 -1.38
N GLU A 6 29.80 11.45 -2.16
CA GLU A 6 28.54 12.15 -1.87
C GLU A 6 27.50 11.07 -1.62
N SER A 7 27.07 10.92 -0.37
CA SER A 7 25.90 10.12 -0.06
C SER A 7 24.73 10.84 -0.70
N THR A 8 24.37 10.45 -1.93
CA THR A 8 23.10 10.83 -2.53
C THR A 8 22.02 10.51 -1.50
N SER A 9 21.49 11.56 -0.87
CA SER A 9 20.52 11.40 0.20
C SER A 9 19.30 10.69 -0.37
N ASP A 10 18.86 9.64 0.32
CA ASP A 10 17.66 8.85 0.00
C ASP A 10 16.39 9.62 0.44
N GLU A 11 16.37 10.91 0.10
CA GLU A 11 15.33 11.87 0.44
C GLU A 11 14.41 12.06 -0.78
N PHE A 12 13.13 12.33 -0.51
CA PHE A 12 12.15 12.66 -1.53
C PHE A 12 12.55 13.93 -2.29
N SER A 13 12.22 14.00 -3.58
CA SER A 13 12.64 15.10 -4.45
C SER A 13 12.06 16.46 -4.01
N GLY A 14 10.93 16.45 -3.30
CA GLY A 14 10.29 17.63 -2.73
C GLY A 14 9.01 17.33 -1.97
N ARG A 15 8.32 18.40 -1.53
CA ARG A 15 7.06 18.30 -0.76
C ARG A 15 5.95 17.59 -1.53
N LEU A 16 5.86 17.82 -2.85
CA LEU A 16 4.85 17.18 -3.70
C LEU A 16 5.09 15.67 -3.78
N GLY A 17 6.33 15.24 -3.96
CA GLY A 17 6.72 13.82 -3.96
C GLY A 17 6.29 13.10 -2.68
N LEU A 18 6.55 13.74 -1.53
CA LEU A 18 6.10 13.24 -0.24
C LEU A 18 4.58 13.17 -0.16
N ILE A 19 3.85 14.21 -0.57
CA ILE A 19 2.38 14.23 -0.55
C ILE A 19 1.82 13.09 -1.40
N PHE A 20 2.28 12.94 -2.65
CA PHE A 20 1.83 11.84 -3.50
C PHE A 20 2.13 10.49 -2.89
N ALA A 21 3.33 10.26 -2.36
CA ALA A 21 3.70 9.02 -1.67
C ALA A 21 2.75 8.72 -0.50
N THR A 22 2.39 9.73 0.30
CA THR A 22 1.46 9.55 1.42
C THR A 22 0.01 9.29 0.97
N ILE A 23 -0.44 9.94 -0.10
CA ILE A 23 -1.77 9.69 -0.68
C ILE A 23 -1.84 8.26 -1.25
N GLY A 24 -0.81 7.83 -1.98
CA GLY A 24 -0.73 6.48 -2.53
C GLY A 24 -0.72 5.40 -1.44
N ALA A 25 -0.06 5.66 -0.30
CA ALA A 25 -0.12 4.77 0.85
C ALA A 25 -1.50 4.73 1.53
N ALA A 26 -2.28 5.81 1.44
CA ALA A 26 -3.62 5.91 2.05
C ALA A 26 -4.74 5.36 1.16
N ILE A 27 -4.56 5.37 -0.17
CA ILE A 27 -5.55 4.87 -1.13
C ILE A 27 -5.24 3.42 -1.49
N GLY A 28 -5.92 2.50 -0.80
CA GLY A 28 -5.85 1.06 -1.09
C GLY A 28 -7.11 0.53 -1.77
N THR A 29 -7.07 -0.74 -2.16
CA THR A 29 -8.23 -1.46 -2.72
C THR A 29 -9.45 -1.35 -1.83
N GLY A 30 -9.28 -1.35 -0.49
CA GLY A 30 -10.34 -1.14 0.49
C GLY A 30 -11.24 0.08 0.24
N ASN A 31 -10.70 1.18 -0.27
CA ASN A 31 -11.49 2.37 -0.58
C ASN A 31 -12.43 2.16 -1.77
N ILE A 32 -12.06 1.27 -2.70
CA ILE A 32 -12.82 1.00 -3.93
C ILE A 32 -14.05 0.13 -3.64
N TRP A 33 -13.91 -0.92 -2.82
CA TRP A 33 -14.97 -1.94 -2.63
C TRP A 33 -15.52 -2.03 -1.21
N ARG A 34 -14.67 -1.88 -0.17
CA ARG A 34 -15.10 -2.07 1.23
C ARG A 34 -15.86 -0.86 1.72
N PHE A 35 -15.38 0.35 1.45
CA PHE A 35 -16.06 1.57 1.89
C PHE A 35 -17.49 1.68 1.31
N PRO A 36 -17.72 1.56 -0.01
CA PRO A 36 -19.08 1.61 -0.55
C PRO A 36 -19.98 0.49 -0.03
N ARG A 37 -19.45 -0.72 0.15
CA ARG A 37 -20.19 -1.84 0.75
C ARG A 37 -20.62 -1.53 2.18
N MET A 38 -19.74 -0.97 3.00
CA MET A 38 -20.07 -0.59 4.38
C MET A 38 -21.09 0.53 4.42
N VAL A 39 -20.97 1.54 3.56
CA VAL A 39 -21.98 2.61 3.41
C VAL A 39 -23.33 2.01 3.05
N GLY A 40 -23.40 1.18 2.01
CA GLY A 40 -24.65 0.54 1.57
C GLY A 40 -25.28 -0.35 2.65
N ALA A 41 -24.47 -1.12 3.38
CA ALA A 41 -24.96 -2.03 4.42
C ALA A 41 -25.38 -1.34 5.74
N ASN A 42 -24.92 -0.10 6.01
CA ASN A 42 -25.11 0.58 7.29
C ASN A 42 -25.98 1.85 7.17
N GLY A 43 -27.02 1.83 6.34
CA GLY A 43 -27.96 2.96 6.22
C GLY A 43 -27.55 4.05 5.22
N GLY A 44 -26.63 3.75 4.32
CA GLY A 44 -26.24 4.65 3.22
C GLY A 44 -25.59 5.92 3.75
N GLY A 45 -26.15 7.08 3.38
CA GLY A 45 -25.59 8.38 3.75
C GLY A 45 -25.51 8.65 5.26
N SER A 46 -26.37 8.03 6.08
CA SER A 46 -26.33 8.23 7.54
C SER A 46 -25.07 7.65 8.18
N PHE A 47 -24.48 6.61 7.60
CA PHE A 47 -23.19 6.04 8.03
C PHE A 47 -22.05 7.06 7.96
N LEU A 48 -22.14 8.05 7.06
CA LEU A 48 -21.09 9.05 6.90
C LEU A 48 -20.94 9.95 8.13
N VAL A 49 -22.00 10.14 8.93
CA VAL A 49 -21.94 10.99 10.12
C VAL A 49 -20.98 10.43 11.18
N PRO A 50 -21.17 9.21 11.73
CA PRO A 50 -20.19 8.63 12.66
C PRO A 50 -18.83 8.42 11.99
N TRP A 51 -18.80 8.06 10.70
CA TRP A 51 -17.54 7.88 9.97
C TRP A 51 -16.70 9.17 9.94
N LEU A 52 -17.31 10.33 9.65
CA LEU A 52 -16.62 11.63 9.67
C LEU A 52 -16.16 12.01 11.08
N ILE A 53 -16.96 11.72 12.11
CA ILE A 53 -16.57 11.98 13.51
C ILE A 53 -15.30 11.20 13.85
N PHE A 54 -15.27 9.89 13.57
CA PHE A 54 -14.08 9.06 13.83
C PHE A 54 -12.89 9.42 12.93
N LEU A 55 -13.14 9.91 11.72
CA LEU A 55 -12.09 10.43 10.85
C LEU A 55 -11.36 11.60 11.50
N PHE A 56 -12.09 12.62 11.96
CA PHE A 56 -11.50 13.84 12.51
C PHE A 56 -11.01 13.70 13.95
N VAL A 57 -11.72 12.93 14.79
CA VAL A 57 -11.39 12.80 16.22
C VAL A 57 -10.27 11.79 16.45
N TRP A 58 -10.19 10.75 15.63
CA TRP A 58 -9.26 9.64 15.87
C TRP A 58 -8.21 9.49 14.76
N SER A 59 -8.66 9.31 13.51
CA SER A 59 -7.76 8.93 12.41
C SER A 59 -6.78 10.04 12.05
N VAL A 60 -7.27 11.27 11.87
CA VAL A 60 -6.42 12.43 11.51
C VAL A 60 -5.38 12.75 12.60
N PRO A 61 -5.74 12.86 13.90
CA PRO A 61 -4.76 13.09 14.96
C PRO A 61 -3.70 11.99 15.06
N LEU A 62 -4.08 10.73 14.88
CA LEU A 62 -3.16 9.59 14.95
C LEU A 62 -2.12 9.66 13.81
N ILE A 63 -2.58 9.92 12.57
CA ILE A 63 -1.67 10.09 11.42
C ILE A 63 -0.73 11.28 11.65
N ILE A 64 -1.24 12.42 12.14
CA ILE A 64 -0.39 13.59 12.45
C ILE A 64 0.66 13.25 13.50
N ALA A 65 0.29 12.53 14.55
CA ALA A 65 1.22 12.09 15.59
C ALA A 65 2.31 11.17 15.04
N GLU A 66 1.95 10.19 14.21
CA GLU A 66 2.90 9.30 13.55
C GLU A 66 3.88 10.05 12.66
N PHE A 67 3.39 10.98 11.82
CA PHE A 67 4.24 11.84 10.99
C PHE A 67 5.16 12.73 11.83
N ALA A 68 4.68 13.28 12.93
CA ALA A 68 5.49 14.12 13.82
C ALA A 68 6.63 13.32 14.47
N LEU A 69 6.34 12.10 14.94
CA LEU A 69 7.34 11.19 15.53
C LEU A 69 8.37 10.76 14.49
N GLY A 70 7.94 10.41 13.28
CA GLY A 70 8.85 10.06 12.17
C GLY A 70 9.77 11.21 11.77
N LYS A 71 9.23 12.42 11.60
CA LYS A 71 10.01 13.62 11.25
C LYS A 71 11.02 14.01 12.32
N ARG A 72 10.68 13.83 13.60
CA ARG A 72 11.54 14.20 14.73
C ARG A 72 12.63 13.16 15.00
N SER A 73 12.33 11.87 14.83
CA SER A 73 13.31 10.80 15.02
C SER A 73 14.27 10.65 13.86
N ARG A 74 13.81 10.85 12.61
CA ARG A 74 14.57 10.58 11.37
C ARG A 74 15.20 9.18 11.35
N THR A 75 14.51 8.21 11.95
CA THR A 75 14.90 6.80 11.98
C THR A 75 13.73 5.92 11.54
N GLY A 76 14.00 4.65 11.22
CA GLY A 76 12.95 3.65 11.01
C GLY A 76 12.14 3.36 12.28
N THR A 77 11.05 2.60 12.14
CA THR A 77 10.06 2.32 13.20
C THR A 77 10.70 1.90 14.54
N VAL A 78 11.62 0.93 14.53
CA VAL A 78 12.34 0.45 15.72
C VAL A 78 13.13 1.58 16.41
N GLY A 79 13.79 2.43 15.62
CA GLY A 79 14.55 3.57 16.12
C GLY A 79 13.64 4.61 16.77
N THR A 80 12.49 4.88 16.16
CA THR A 80 11.49 5.83 16.67
C THR A 80 10.96 5.40 18.03
N PHE A 81 10.55 4.13 18.17
CA PHE A 81 10.13 3.59 19.47
C PHE A 81 11.23 3.61 20.51
N ARG A 82 12.48 3.35 20.12
CA ARG A 82 13.64 3.42 21.03
C ARG A 82 13.92 4.85 21.53
N ILE A 83 13.76 5.86 20.67
CA ILE A 83 14.03 7.27 21.01
C ILE A 83 12.95 7.82 21.96
N PHE A 84 11.67 7.58 21.67
CA PHE A 84 10.58 8.16 22.46
C PHE A 84 10.09 7.27 23.60
N GLY A 85 10.14 5.94 23.45
CA GLY A 85 9.73 4.96 24.46
C GLY A 85 10.89 4.32 25.22
N GLY A 86 12.13 4.69 24.91
CA GLY A 86 13.31 4.07 25.52
C GLY A 86 13.59 2.65 25.00
N LYS A 87 14.72 2.09 25.44
CA LYS A 87 15.25 0.81 24.94
C LYS A 87 14.29 -0.36 25.16
N ASN A 88 13.49 -0.32 26.23
CA ASN A 88 12.53 -1.36 26.59
C ASN A 88 11.31 -1.40 25.67
N MET A 89 11.00 -0.32 24.93
CA MET A 89 9.89 -0.29 23.97
C MET A 89 10.31 -0.56 22.52
N ALA A 90 11.60 -0.80 22.26
CA ALA A 90 12.10 -1.06 20.90
C ALA A 90 11.44 -2.28 20.22
N TRP A 91 10.99 -3.26 21.01
CA TRP A 91 10.27 -4.43 20.50
C TRP A 91 8.94 -4.05 19.83
N MET A 92 8.28 -2.96 20.27
CA MET A 92 7.03 -2.49 19.65
C MET A 92 7.28 -2.06 18.20
N GLY A 93 8.42 -1.42 17.93
CA GLY A 93 8.78 -1.05 16.56
C GLY A 93 9.12 -2.26 15.69
N LEU A 94 9.73 -3.30 16.26
CA LEU A 94 9.94 -4.58 15.56
C LEU A 94 8.60 -5.26 15.26
N TRP A 95 7.67 -5.21 16.21
CA TRP A 95 6.33 -5.74 16.04
C TRP A 95 5.56 -5.01 14.94
N THR A 96 5.61 -3.67 14.88
CA THR A 96 5.02 -2.90 13.78
C THR A 96 5.64 -3.27 12.43
N ALA A 97 6.97 -3.40 12.35
CA ALA A 97 7.64 -3.82 11.12
C ALA A 97 7.23 -5.25 10.68
N TRP A 98 7.06 -6.15 11.64
CA TRP A 98 6.57 -7.50 11.38
C TRP A 98 5.12 -7.49 10.86
N ILE A 99 4.23 -6.70 11.47
CA ILE A 99 2.84 -6.55 10.99
C ILE A 99 2.83 -6.05 9.54
N SER A 100 3.61 -5.02 9.21
CA SER A 100 3.70 -4.53 7.83
C SER A 100 4.18 -5.63 6.86
N THR A 101 5.13 -6.46 7.28
CA THR A 101 5.63 -7.60 6.49
C THR A 101 4.56 -8.68 6.31
N ALA A 102 3.86 -9.05 7.39
CA ALA A 102 2.80 -10.06 7.37
C ALA A 102 1.62 -9.62 6.49
N ILE A 103 1.27 -8.33 6.51
CA ILE A 103 0.30 -7.74 5.61
C ILE A 103 0.77 -7.86 4.15
N GLY A 104 2.06 -7.63 3.89
CA GLY A 104 2.66 -7.82 2.57
C GLY A 104 2.46 -9.22 1.98
N PHE A 105 2.49 -10.27 2.80
CA PHE A 105 2.31 -11.65 2.31
C PHE A 105 0.96 -11.88 1.63
N TYR A 106 -0.14 -11.42 2.21
CA TYR A 106 -1.45 -11.60 1.60
C TYR A 106 -1.74 -10.55 0.51
N TYR A 107 -1.24 -9.32 0.65
CA TYR A 107 -1.41 -8.30 -0.39
C TYR A 107 -0.68 -8.68 -1.69
N ALA A 108 0.45 -9.39 -1.61
CA ALA A 108 1.11 -9.95 -2.79
C ALA A 108 0.21 -10.92 -3.56
N VAL A 109 -0.53 -11.77 -2.85
CA VAL A 109 -1.49 -12.71 -3.44
C VAL A 109 -2.65 -11.96 -4.11
N VAL A 110 -3.25 -10.99 -3.41
CA VAL A 110 -4.35 -10.17 -3.96
C VAL A 110 -3.91 -9.40 -5.20
N THR A 111 -2.68 -8.89 -5.20
CA THR A 111 -2.11 -8.22 -6.38
C THR A 111 -1.92 -9.20 -7.54
N GLY A 112 -1.48 -10.43 -7.26
CA GLY A 112 -1.40 -11.51 -8.24
C GLY A 112 -2.75 -11.81 -8.90
N TRP A 113 -3.84 -11.79 -8.14
CA TRP A 113 -5.20 -11.93 -8.69
C TRP A 113 -5.52 -10.82 -9.68
N CYS A 114 -5.24 -9.56 -9.32
CA CYS A 114 -5.45 -8.42 -10.21
C CYS A 114 -4.64 -8.54 -11.50
N LEU A 115 -3.39 -9.02 -11.44
CA LEU A 115 -2.55 -9.24 -12.63
C LEU A 115 -3.10 -10.34 -13.53
N ASN A 116 -3.58 -11.44 -12.96
CA ASN A 116 -4.24 -12.50 -13.73
C ASN A 116 -5.48 -11.97 -14.45
N TYR A 117 -6.38 -11.30 -13.72
CA TYR A 117 -7.58 -10.70 -14.31
C TYR A 117 -7.26 -9.66 -15.38
N PHE A 118 -6.22 -8.84 -15.18
CA PHE A 118 -5.77 -7.88 -16.18
C PHE A 118 -5.33 -8.58 -17.47
N GLN A 119 -4.54 -9.66 -17.35
CA GLN A 119 -4.14 -10.46 -18.51
C GLN A 119 -5.35 -11.10 -19.21
N THR A 120 -6.27 -11.67 -18.45
CA THR A 120 -7.48 -12.32 -18.98
C THR A 120 -8.38 -11.30 -19.69
N ALA A 121 -8.51 -10.08 -19.14
CA ALA A 121 -9.22 -8.98 -19.76
C ALA A 121 -8.59 -8.60 -21.12
N VAL A 122 -7.27 -8.41 -21.17
CA VAL A 122 -6.54 -8.05 -22.39
C VAL A 122 -6.65 -9.14 -23.47
N ARG A 123 -6.74 -10.41 -23.06
CA ARG A 123 -6.96 -11.55 -23.98
C ARG A 123 -8.41 -11.72 -24.43
N GLY A 124 -9.34 -10.88 -23.97
CA GLY A 124 -10.76 -10.97 -24.30
C GLY A 124 -11.51 -12.07 -23.55
N GLY A 125 -10.93 -12.64 -22.48
CA GLY A 125 -11.52 -13.73 -21.69
C GLY A 125 -12.58 -13.29 -20.68
N LEU A 126 -13.02 -12.03 -20.71
CA LEU A 126 -14.03 -11.45 -19.80
C LEU A 126 -15.22 -10.86 -20.58
N GLY A 127 -15.72 -11.60 -21.57
CA GLY A 127 -16.92 -11.23 -22.32
C GLY A 127 -18.21 -11.36 -21.50
N SER A 128 -19.31 -10.77 -21.98
CA SER A 128 -20.61 -10.78 -21.31
C SER A 128 -21.23 -12.18 -21.14
N GLU A 129 -20.79 -13.15 -21.94
CA GLU A 129 -21.28 -14.54 -21.90
C GLU A 129 -20.40 -15.47 -21.06
N VAL A 130 -19.28 -14.96 -20.51
CA VAL A 130 -18.33 -15.77 -19.74
C VAL A 130 -18.79 -15.91 -18.29
N ASP A 131 -18.81 -17.13 -17.76
CA ASP A 131 -19.00 -17.34 -16.32
C ASP A 131 -17.76 -16.90 -15.54
N THR A 132 -17.82 -15.68 -15.03
CA THR A 132 -16.74 -15.11 -14.20
C THR A 132 -16.44 -15.91 -12.93
N THR A 133 -17.39 -16.70 -12.43
CA THR A 133 -17.21 -17.57 -11.26
C THR A 133 -16.36 -18.78 -11.61
N GLU A 134 -16.58 -19.37 -12.79
CA GLU A 134 -15.76 -20.48 -13.29
C GLU A 134 -14.33 -20.02 -13.58
N VAL A 135 -14.16 -18.83 -14.19
CA VAL A 135 -12.83 -18.22 -14.41
C VAL A 135 -12.09 -18.01 -13.08
N TRP A 136 -12.80 -17.55 -12.04
CA TRP A 136 -12.23 -17.38 -10.71
C TRP A 136 -11.81 -18.71 -10.08
N ASN A 137 -12.72 -19.69 -10.09
CA ASN A 137 -12.49 -20.98 -9.44
C ASN A 137 -11.38 -21.77 -10.14
N SER A 138 -11.38 -21.81 -11.47
CA SER A 138 -10.32 -22.48 -12.25
C SER A 138 -8.93 -21.90 -11.97
N PHE A 139 -8.83 -20.57 -11.75
CA PHE A 139 -7.59 -19.94 -11.32
C PHE A 139 -7.20 -20.32 -9.88
N LEU A 140 -8.15 -20.29 -8.94
CA LEU A 140 -7.87 -20.66 -7.54
C LEU A 140 -7.49 -22.14 -7.37
N GLU A 141 -8.05 -23.01 -8.20
CA GLU A 141 -7.77 -24.45 -8.20
C GLU A 141 -6.42 -24.81 -8.85
N SER A 142 -5.73 -23.83 -9.44
CA SER A 142 -4.39 -23.98 -10.03
C SER A 142 -3.32 -23.34 -9.15
N PRO A 143 -2.68 -24.10 -8.22
CA PRO A 143 -1.61 -23.57 -7.37
C PRO A 143 -0.43 -23.00 -8.17
N THR A 144 -0.13 -23.60 -9.32
CA THR A 144 0.97 -23.15 -10.20
C THR A 144 0.72 -21.75 -10.72
N ASP A 145 -0.51 -21.44 -11.15
CA ASP A 145 -0.84 -20.11 -11.66
C ASP A 145 -0.87 -19.09 -10.52
N VAL A 146 -1.47 -19.41 -9.37
CA VAL A 146 -1.52 -18.49 -8.22
C VAL A 146 -0.11 -18.13 -7.75
N ILE A 147 0.77 -19.13 -7.60
CA ILE A 147 2.17 -18.90 -7.19
C ILE A 147 2.92 -18.09 -8.26
N PHE A 148 2.70 -18.38 -9.55
CA PHE A 148 3.34 -17.67 -10.64
C PHE A 148 2.96 -16.17 -10.65
N PHE A 149 1.67 -15.84 -10.57
CA PHE A 149 1.22 -14.44 -10.55
C PHE A 149 1.61 -13.72 -9.25
N GLN A 150 1.63 -14.42 -8.11
CA GLN A 150 2.18 -13.87 -6.87
C GLN A 150 3.68 -13.55 -7.01
N ALA A 151 4.47 -14.45 -7.60
CA ALA A 151 5.89 -14.22 -7.83
C ALA A 151 6.12 -13.00 -8.74
N ILE A 152 5.33 -12.86 -9.81
CA ILE A 152 5.37 -11.66 -10.67
C ILE A 152 5.04 -10.40 -9.88
N ALA A 153 3.99 -10.41 -9.05
CA ALA A 153 3.62 -9.25 -8.23
C ALA A 153 4.77 -8.83 -7.29
N VAL A 154 5.44 -9.81 -6.67
CA VAL A 154 6.60 -9.56 -5.80
C VAL A 154 7.77 -8.99 -6.60
N VAL A 155 8.07 -9.53 -7.79
CA VAL A 155 9.14 -9.02 -8.67
C VAL A 155 8.87 -7.58 -9.12
N ILE A 156 7.65 -7.27 -9.53
CA ILE A 156 7.24 -5.90 -9.90
C ILE A 156 7.41 -4.95 -8.71
N THR A 157 6.98 -5.38 -7.52
CA THR A 157 7.10 -4.58 -6.30
C THR A 157 8.57 -4.36 -5.94
N MET A 158 9.42 -5.39 -6.00
CA MET A 158 10.86 -5.28 -5.78
C MET A 158 11.51 -4.32 -6.78
N ALA A 159 11.15 -4.41 -8.07
CA ALA A 159 11.64 -3.49 -9.10
C ALA A 159 11.20 -2.04 -8.84
N ALA A 160 9.98 -1.83 -8.36
CA ALA A 160 9.45 -0.51 -8.03
C ALA A 160 10.17 0.16 -6.84
N ILE A 161 10.65 -0.62 -5.86
CA ILE A 161 11.31 -0.09 -4.66
C ILE A 161 12.85 -0.08 -4.75
N TRP A 162 13.46 -0.73 -5.76
CA TRP A 162 14.89 -1.02 -5.78
C TRP A 162 15.81 0.22 -5.69
N ARG A 163 15.40 1.38 -6.22
CA ARG A 163 16.20 2.63 -6.14
C ARG A 163 15.79 3.56 -5.00
N GLY A 164 15.17 3.03 -3.94
CA GLY A 164 14.83 3.79 -2.74
C GLY A 164 13.72 4.82 -2.99
N ALA A 165 13.75 5.91 -2.22
CA ALA A 165 12.64 6.86 -2.12
C ALA A 165 12.26 7.50 -3.47
N LYS A 166 13.25 7.81 -4.31
CA LYS A 166 13.03 8.46 -5.62
C LYS A 166 12.33 7.55 -6.63
N ALA A 167 12.60 6.24 -6.60
CA ALA A 167 11.87 5.30 -7.45
C ALA A 167 10.41 5.13 -6.98
N ILE A 168 10.21 5.01 -5.67
CA ILE A 168 8.87 4.92 -5.08
C ILE A 168 8.06 6.15 -5.47
N GLU A 169 8.63 7.34 -5.34
CA GLU A 169 7.98 8.60 -5.71
C GLU A 169 7.54 8.58 -7.18
N LYS A 170 8.44 8.23 -8.10
CA LYS A 170 8.15 8.21 -9.54
C LYS A 170 7.06 7.19 -9.89
N VAL A 171 7.17 5.97 -9.37
CA VAL A 171 6.18 4.90 -9.63
C VAL A 171 4.83 5.31 -9.06
N ASN A 172 4.81 5.84 -7.84
CA ASN A 172 3.57 6.19 -7.17
C ASN A 172 2.84 7.36 -7.84
N VAL A 173 3.56 8.37 -8.36
CA VAL A 173 2.93 9.43 -9.16
C VAL A 173 2.25 8.85 -10.41
N ILE A 174 2.92 7.94 -11.12
CA ILE A 174 2.34 7.29 -12.31
C ILE A 174 1.10 6.48 -11.94
N LEU A 175 1.17 5.66 -10.89
CA LEU A 175 0.05 4.83 -10.43
C LEU A 175 -1.15 5.69 -10.00
N MET A 176 -0.89 6.75 -9.22
CA MET A 176 -1.93 7.67 -8.77
C MET A 176 -2.62 8.39 -9.93
N VAL A 177 -1.85 8.89 -10.91
CA VAL A 177 -2.43 9.53 -12.09
C VAL A 177 -3.24 8.53 -12.90
N SER A 178 -2.75 7.30 -13.08
CA SER A 178 -3.50 6.26 -13.79
C SER A 178 -4.84 5.94 -13.12
N LEU A 179 -4.88 5.92 -11.78
CA LEU A 179 -6.10 5.68 -11.01
C LEU A 179 -7.12 6.82 -11.15
N PHE A 180 -6.68 8.08 -11.28
CA PHE A 180 -7.59 9.21 -11.46
C PHE A 180 -8.13 9.34 -12.89
N VAL A 181 -7.44 8.76 -13.87
CA VAL A 181 -7.84 8.79 -15.28
C VAL A 181 -8.84 7.67 -15.60
N LEU A 182 -8.73 6.53 -14.90
CA LEU A 182 -9.69 5.42 -14.96
C LEU A 182 -11.01 5.78 -14.28
#